data_AF-A0A4R5VM54-F1
#
_entry.id   AF-A0A4R5VM54-F1
#
_cell.length_a   1.000
_cell.length_b   1.000
_cell.length_c   1.000
_cell.angle_alpha   90.00
_cell.angle_beta   90.00
_cell.angle_gamma   90.00
#
_symmetry.space_group_name_H-M   'P 1'
#
loop_
_entity.id
_entity.type
_entity.pdbx_description
1 polymer ?
#
loop_
_entity_poly.entity_id
_entity_poly.type
_entity_poly.pdbx_seq_one_letter_code
_entity_poly.pdbx_strand_id
1 'polypeptide(L)'
;MDNGDGGSDPMYSFSLFSDYNVARIQNWIQSQIKLDPSSPTNFSKWDTTSASWKPFSPSTSNGGVDQIKNNVPVLRNIPVAKVVVTYSNAGTPGVSRFYPPILATEGTIETIDPTDSTQLAKIYPYSQNGNSSEYIWYCHMSGCDYTLRLTYSDGSQVYRLLKGGFRKYSNPATFDAGVTDPNNRNSFHLWAIDIPNPTNAKVAKLELLDTPTVWTMTAAQIRSAKALISQSY
;
A
#
# COMPACT_ATOMS: atom_id res chain seq x y z
N MET A 1 -24.52 9.00 -17.11
CA MET A 1 -24.43 10.37 -16.57
C MET A 1 -24.66 11.25 -17.78
N ASP A 2 -25.92 11.44 -18.15
CA ASP A 2 -26.25 12.26 -19.32
C ASP A 2 -26.46 13.71 -18.88
N ASN A 3 -26.02 14.62 -19.74
CA ASN A 3 -25.90 16.04 -19.51
C ASN A 3 -27.27 16.67 -19.20
N GLY A 4 -27.46 17.11 -17.95
CA GLY A 4 -28.70 17.70 -17.45
C GLY A 4 -28.71 19.23 -17.46
N ASP A 5 -27.91 19.87 -18.32
CA ASP A 5 -27.69 21.32 -18.27
C ASP A 5 -28.75 22.16 -19.02
N GLY A 6 -29.96 21.62 -19.18
CA GLY A 6 -31.07 22.29 -19.85
C GLY A 6 -31.86 23.28 -18.98
N GLY A 7 -31.43 23.55 -17.75
CA GLY A 7 -32.18 24.40 -16.82
C GLY A 7 -31.70 24.37 -15.37
N SER A 8 -30.41 24.51 -15.12
CA SER A 8 -29.90 24.69 -13.75
C SER A 8 -30.46 25.99 -13.15
N ASP A 9 -31.22 25.87 -12.05
CA ASP A 9 -31.62 27.01 -11.24
C ASP A 9 -30.36 27.74 -10.73
N PRO A 10 -30.22 29.06 -10.94
CA PRO A 10 -29.04 29.82 -10.55
C PRO A 10 -28.72 29.79 -9.04
N MET A 11 -29.65 29.34 -8.19
CA MET A 11 -29.40 29.10 -6.77
C MET A 11 -28.59 27.83 -6.47
N TYR A 12 -28.46 26.90 -7.43
CA TYR A 12 -27.80 25.61 -7.20
C TYR A 12 -26.61 25.41 -8.15
N SER A 13 -25.41 25.29 -7.57
CA SER A 13 -24.16 25.08 -8.32
C SER A 13 -23.96 23.64 -8.82
N PHE A 14 -24.88 22.72 -8.51
CA PHE A 14 -24.81 21.32 -8.90
C PHE A 14 -26.11 20.89 -9.57
N SER A 15 -25.99 20.14 -10.67
CA SER A 15 -27.14 19.54 -11.35
C SER A 15 -27.84 18.53 -10.43
N LEU A 16 -29.16 18.43 -10.57
CA LEU A 16 -29.94 17.40 -9.89
C LEU A 16 -29.58 16.01 -10.42
N PHE A 17 -29.43 15.06 -9.49
CA PHE A 17 -29.31 13.64 -9.82
C PHE A 17 -30.69 13.02 -9.93
N SER A 18 -30.92 12.21 -10.97
CA SER A 18 -32.12 11.37 -11.03
C SER A 18 -32.16 10.38 -9.87
N ASP A 19 -33.36 9.96 -9.46
CA ASP A 19 -33.56 9.02 -8.34
C ASP A 19 -32.73 7.74 -8.48
N TYR A 20 -32.58 7.21 -9.70
CA TYR A 20 -31.71 6.07 -9.99
C TYR A 20 -30.25 6.34 -9.61
N ASN A 21 -29.71 7.52 -9.94
CA ASN A 21 -28.35 7.89 -9.59
C ASN A 21 -28.21 8.17 -8.09
N VAL A 22 -29.21 8.80 -7.47
CA VAL A 22 -29.24 9.00 -6.01
C VAL A 22 -29.20 7.67 -5.27
N ALA A 23 -29.98 6.66 -5.70
CA ALA A 23 -29.97 5.33 -5.11
C ALA A 23 -28.60 4.64 -5.26
N ARG A 24 -27.92 4.80 -6.40
CA ARG A 24 -26.55 4.30 -6.59
C ARG A 24 -25.53 4.98 -5.68
N ILE A 25 -25.63 6.30 -5.53
CA ILE A 25 -24.79 7.07 -4.61
C ILE A 25 -25.02 6.60 -3.18
N GLN A 26 -26.27 6.46 -2.75
CA GLN A 26 -26.63 5.97 -1.42
C GLN A 26 -26.06 4.57 -1.17
N ASN A 27 -26.27 3.64 -2.10
CA ASN A 27 -25.72 2.28 -2.00
C ASN A 27 -24.19 2.29 -1.93
N TRP A 28 -23.54 3.15 -2.72
CA TRP A 28 -22.09 3.30 -2.66
C TRP A 28 -21.63 3.81 -1.29
N ILE A 29 -22.25 4.88 -0.75
CA ILE A 29 -21.92 5.42 0.58
C ILE A 29 -22.10 4.35 1.66
N GLN A 30 -23.22 3.61 1.62
CA GLN A 30 -23.51 2.53 2.58
C GLN A 30 -22.52 1.36 2.48
N SER A 31 -21.93 1.12 1.30
CA SER A 31 -20.89 0.10 1.13
C SER A 31 -19.53 0.49 1.73
N GLN A 32 -19.30 1.78 2.01
CA GLN A 32 -18.03 2.27 2.53
C GLN A 32 -17.87 2.01 4.03
N ILE A 33 -16.60 1.96 4.47
CA ILE A 33 -16.26 2.08 5.88
C ILE A 33 -16.19 3.56 6.22
N LYS A 34 -16.96 3.99 7.20
CA LYS A 34 -17.00 5.36 7.69
C LYS A 34 -15.98 5.53 8.80
N LEU A 35 -15.21 6.63 8.75
CA LEU A 35 -14.47 7.11 9.91
C LEU A 35 -15.44 7.65 10.96
N ASP A 36 -15.41 7.09 12.16
CA ASP A 36 -16.37 7.41 13.21
C ASP A 36 -15.68 7.52 14.57
N PRO A 37 -15.22 8.72 14.98
CA PRO A 37 -14.55 8.93 16.26
C PRO A 37 -15.39 8.57 17.49
N SER A 38 -16.71 8.46 17.32
CA SER A 38 -17.63 8.06 18.39
C SER A 38 -17.78 6.54 18.53
N SER A 39 -17.34 5.78 17.53
CA SER A 39 -17.32 4.31 17.57
C SER A 39 -16.15 3.82 18.44
N PRO A 40 -16.31 2.75 19.23
CA PRO A 40 -15.22 2.16 20.02
C PRO A 40 -14.04 1.67 19.16
N THR A 41 -14.26 1.41 17.87
CA THR A 41 -13.21 0.99 16.93
C THR A 41 -12.70 2.15 16.07
N ASN A 42 -13.20 3.37 16.28
CA ASN A 42 -13.06 4.54 15.42
C ASN A 42 -13.61 4.39 13.99
N PHE A 43 -14.27 3.27 13.68
CA PHE A 43 -14.86 3.01 12.38
C PHE A 43 -16.28 2.50 12.55
N SER A 44 -17.12 2.85 11.59
CA SER A 44 -18.47 2.32 11.48
C SER A 44 -18.72 1.78 10.08
N LYS A 45 -19.59 0.77 9.97
CA LYS A 45 -20.08 0.27 8.68
C LYS A 45 -21.61 0.20 8.70
N TRP A 46 -22.24 0.45 7.55
CA TRP A 46 -23.69 0.39 7.45
C TRP A 46 -24.15 -1.06 7.59
N ASP A 47 -25.09 -1.28 8.50
CA ASP A 47 -25.79 -2.55 8.66
C ASP A 47 -27.16 -2.42 7.98
N THR A 48 -27.36 -3.20 6.91
CA THR A 48 -28.60 -3.16 6.11
C THR A 48 -29.80 -3.75 6.83
N THR A 49 -29.60 -4.62 7.82
CA THR A 49 -30.67 -5.25 8.59
C THR A 49 -31.23 -4.29 9.62
N SER A 50 -30.35 -3.56 10.32
CA SER A 50 -30.74 -2.58 11.34
C SER A 50 -30.89 -1.16 10.79
N ALA A 51 -30.62 -0.94 9.50
CA ALA A 51 -30.60 0.35 8.82
C ALA A 51 -29.85 1.43 9.63
N SER A 52 -28.69 1.08 10.18
CA SER A 52 -27.87 2.00 10.99
C SER A 52 -26.38 1.72 10.88
N TRP A 53 -25.56 2.72 11.22
CA TRP A 53 -24.11 2.58 11.32
C TRP A 53 -23.73 1.85 12.60
N LYS A 54 -22.95 0.78 12.50
CA LYS A 54 -22.49 -0.04 13.64
C LYS A 54 -20.96 -0.02 13.74
N PRO A 55 -20.39 -0.21 14.95
CA PRO A 55 -18.95 -0.33 15.13
C PRO A 55 -18.37 -1.42 14.22
N PHE A 56 -17.27 -1.11 13.55
CA PHE A 56 -16.59 -2.02 12.62
C PHE A 56 -15.13 -2.16 13.01
N SER A 57 -14.67 -3.39 13.23
CA SER A 57 -13.24 -3.68 13.44
C SER A 57 -12.61 -4.08 12.11
N PRO A 58 -11.65 -3.29 11.58
CA PRO A 58 -10.94 -3.65 10.36
C PRO A 58 -10.25 -5.00 10.49
N SER A 59 -10.35 -5.82 9.44
CA SER A 59 -9.76 -7.15 9.40
C SER A 59 -9.09 -7.40 8.06
N THR A 60 -8.12 -8.30 8.06
CA THR A 60 -7.46 -8.72 6.82
C THR A 60 -8.23 -9.88 6.21
N SER A 61 -8.77 -9.66 5.01
CA SER A 61 -9.40 -10.71 4.20
C SER A 61 -8.37 -11.43 3.34
N ASN A 62 -8.64 -12.71 3.00
CA ASN A 62 -7.85 -13.49 2.04
C ASN A 62 -6.33 -13.49 2.34
N GLY A 63 -5.94 -13.51 3.62
CA GLY A 63 -4.54 -13.52 4.04
C GLY A 63 -3.70 -12.36 3.48
N GLY A 64 -4.30 -11.18 3.23
CA GLY A 64 -3.56 -9.99 2.81
C GLY A 64 -3.29 -9.88 1.30
N VAL A 65 -3.93 -10.72 0.48
CA VAL A 65 -3.73 -10.75 -0.99
C VAL A 65 -3.93 -9.38 -1.64
N ASP A 66 -4.95 -8.62 -1.23
CA ASP A 66 -5.26 -7.29 -1.76
C ASP A 66 -4.93 -6.19 -0.76
N GLN A 67 -5.28 -6.40 0.51
CA GLN A 67 -5.27 -5.37 1.55
C GLN A 67 -4.98 -5.95 2.93
N ILE A 68 -4.28 -5.19 3.77
CA ILE A 68 -4.16 -5.46 5.21
C ILE A 68 -5.18 -4.58 5.92
N LYS A 69 -6.01 -5.15 6.80
CA LYS A 69 -7.03 -4.43 7.58
C LYS A 69 -7.89 -3.49 6.72
N ASN A 70 -8.39 -3.99 5.60
CA ASN A 70 -9.20 -3.22 4.64
C ASN A 70 -8.53 -1.94 4.10
N ASN A 71 -7.19 -1.81 4.20
CA ASN A 71 -6.44 -0.60 3.88
C ASN A 71 -7.00 0.66 4.55
N VAL A 72 -7.58 0.53 5.75
CA VAL A 72 -7.96 1.71 6.52
C VAL A 72 -6.74 2.32 7.23
N PRO A 73 -6.73 3.63 7.48
CA PRO A 73 -5.61 4.25 8.17
C PRO A 73 -5.46 3.75 9.62
N VAL A 74 -4.27 3.20 9.94
CA VAL A 74 -3.88 2.79 11.29
C VAL A 74 -3.25 3.92 12.10
N LEU A 75 -2.60 4.87 11.42
CA LEU A 75 -2.21 6.17 11.98
C LEU A 75 -2.94 7.27 11.20
N ARG A 76 -3.24 8.39 11.86
CA ARG A 76 -4.06 9.47 11.30
C ARG A 76 -3.51 10.82 11.69
N ASN A 77 -3.66 11.79 10.79
CA ASN A 77 -3.22 13.17 10.99
C ASN A 77 -1.76 13.26 11.45
N ILE A 78 -0.91 12.40 10.89
CA ILE A 78 0.53 12.41 11.16
C ILE A 78 1.27 12.94 9.93
N PRO A 79 2.44 13.57 10.10
CA PRO A 79 3.30 13.86 8.96
C PRO A 79 3.81 12.56 8.34
N VAL A 80 3.79 12.49 7.02
CA VAL A 80 4.28 11.35 6.24
C VAL A 80 5.09 11.83 5.03
N ALA A 81 5.98 10.97 4.56
CA ALA A 81 6.65 11.10 3.29
C ALA A 81 6.00 10.14 2.27
N LYS A 82 5.39 10.70 1.23
CA LYS A 82 4.89 9.94 0.08
C LYS A 82 6.05 9.63 -0.84
N VAL A 83 6.33 8.36 -1.04
CA VAL A 83 7.39 7.89 -1.95
C VAL A 83 6.76 7.16 -3.11
N VAL A 84 7.11 7.58 -4.32
CA VAL A 84 6.76 6.88 -5.55
C VAL A 84 8.05 6.43 -6.22
N VAL A 85 8.11 5.15 -6.56
CA VAL A 85 9.26 4.54 -7.24
C VAL A 85 8.75 3.69 -8.39
N THR A 86 9.50 3.75 -9.48
CA THR A 86 9.32 2.90 -10.64
C THR A 86 10.59 2.09 -10.84
N TYR A 87 10.44 0.83 -11.24
CA TYR A 87 11.57 -0.07 -11.44
C TYR A 87 11.31 -1.02 -12.61
N SER A 88 12.29 -1.11 -13.50
CA SER A 88 12.34 -2.06 -14.59
C SER A 88 13.35 -3.17 -14.27
N ASN A 89 12.87 -4.40 -14.16
CA ASN A 89 13.71 -5.58 -14.00
C ASN A 89 14.42 -6.00 -15.30
N ALA A 90 13.91 -5.57 -16.46
CA ALA A 90 14.63 -5.67 -17.73
C ALA A 90 15.83 -4.71 -17.84
N GLY A 91 16.00 -3.79 -16.87
CA GLY A 91 17.12 -2.84 -16.87
C GLY A 91 16.98 -1.72 -17.90
N THR A 92 15.75 -1.41 -18.34
CA THR A 92 15.52 -0.35 -19.34
C THR A 92 16.02 1.01 -18.82
N PRO A 93 16.96 1.67 -19.53
CA PRO A 93 17.54 2.93 -19.08
C PRO A 93 16.49 4.03 -18.85
N GLY A 94 16.61 4.78 -17.77
CA GLY A 94 15.73 5.92 -17.44
C GLY A 94 14.32 5.56 -16.96
N VAL A 95 13.97 4.27 -16.92
CA VAL A 95 12.68 3.81 -16.39
C VAL A 95 12.72 3.71 -14.87
N SER A 96 13.76 3.10 -14.32
CA SER A 96 13.93 2.94 -12.87
C SER A 96 14.32 4.25 -12.20
N ARG A 97 13.43 4.82 -11.37
CA ARG A 97 13.68 6.09 -10.66
C ARG A 97 12.78 6.27 -9.44
N PHE A 98 13.23 7.12 -8.52
CA PHE A 98 12.36 7.77 -7.54
C PHE A 98 11.79 9.06 -8.12
N TYR A 99 10.53 9.34 -7.82
CA TYR A 99 9.96 10.66 -7.99
C TYR A 99 10.26 11.50 -6.73
N PRO A 100 10.33 12.84 -6.83
CA PRO A 100 10.50 13.70 -5.66
C PRO A 100 9.44 13.37 -4.59
N PRO A 101 9.85 13.09 -3.34
CA PRO A 101 8.91 12.75 -2.29
C PRO A 101 8.05 13.95 -1.93
N ILE A 102 6.78 13.70 -1.62
CA ILE A 102 5.84 14.73 -1.17
C ILE A 102 5.66 14.57 0.33
N LEU A 103 5.84 15.65 1.08
CA LEU A 103 5.55 15.67 2.51
C LEU A 103 4.11 16.15 2.70
N ALA A 104 3.33 15.42 3.48
CA ALA A 104 1.93 15.73 3.77
C ALA A 104 1.56 15.32 5.19
N THR A 105 0.43 15.83 5.68
CA THR A 105 -0.20 15.36 6.92
C THR A 105 -1.46 14.59 6.56
N GLU A 106 -1.45 13.28 6.81
CA GLU A 106 -2.56 12.40 6.41
C GLU A 106 -2.60 11.12 7.27
N GLY A 107 -3.43 10.15 6.86
CA GLY A 107 -3.44 8.82 7.45
C GLY A 107 -2.62 7.82 6.63
N THR A 108 -2.01 6.85 7.31
CA THR A 108 -1.27 5.76 6.66
C THR A 108 -1.91 4.42 6.96
N ILE A 109 -1.90 3.53 5.98
CA ILE A 109 -2.26 2.13 6.15
C ILE A 109 -1.15 1.37 6.87
N GLU A 110 -1.43 0.13 7.29
CA GLU A 110 -0.41 -0.75 7.83
C GLU A 110 0.59 -1.15 6.75
N THR A 111 1.87 -0.96 7.03
CA THR A 111 3.00 -1.34 6.18
C THR A 111 3.92 -2.25 6.97
N ILE A 112 4.65 -3.13 6.29
CA ILE A 112 5.59 -4.06 6.93
C ILE A 112 6.98 -3.43 6.97
N ASP A 113 7.57 -3.37 8.16
CA ASP A 113 9.01 -3.17 8.33
C ASP A 113 9.70 -4.54 8.27
N PRO A 114 10.43 -4.86 7.19
CA PRO A 114 11.02 -6.18 7.04
C PRO A 114 12.22 -6.41 7.97
N THR A 115 12.70 -5.39 8.68
CA THR A 115 13.77 -5.54 9.68
C THR A 115 13.24 -5.92 11.06
N ASP A 116 11.93 -5.85 11.28
CA ASP A 116 11.25 -6.37 12.47
C ASP A 116 10.83 -7.82 12.21
N SER A 117 11.42 -8.77 12.95
CA SER A 117 11.15 -10.20 12.80
C SER A 117 9.69 -10.57 13.06
N THR A 118 8.99 -9.83 13.93
CA THR A 118 7.59 -10.08 14.25
C THR A 118 6.70 -9.71 13.06
N GLN A 119 6.99 -8.59 12.40
CA GLN A 119 6.27 -8.18 11.20
C GLN A 119 6.62 -9.05 10.00
N LEU A 120 7.89 -9.42 9.84
CA LEU A 120 8.35 -10.31 8.78
C LEU A 120 7.68 -11.70 8.87
N ALA A 121 7.49 -12.22 10.08
CA ALA A 121 6.80 -13.50 10.29
C ALA A 121 5.33 -13.49 9.82
N LYS A 122 4.66 -12.32 9.85
CA LYS A 122 3.26 -12.20 9.39
C LYS A 122 3.09 -12.44 7.89
N ILE A 123 4.13 -12.26 7.09
CA ILE A 123 4.06 -12.33 5.62
C ILE A 123 4.75 -13.57 5.02
N TYR A 124 5.21 -14.48 5.87
CA TYR A 124 5.88 -15.70 5.41
C TYR A 124 4.92 -16.50 4.50
N PRO A 125 5.27 -16.79 3.24
CA PRO A 125 4.29 -17.15 2.23
C PRO A 125 3.94 -18.64 2.19
N TYR A 126 4.43 -19.44 3.14
CA TYR A 126 4.14 -20.87 3.22
C TYR A 126 3.54 -21.24 4.58
N SER A 127 2.65 -22.21 4.61
CA SER A 127 2.18 -22.77 5.88
C SER A 127 3.32 -23.52 6.57
N GLN A 128 3.49 -23.29 7.87
CA GLN A 128 4.47 -23.97 8.71
C GLN A 128 3.72 -24.82 9.75
N ASN A 129 3.97 -26.12 9.75
CA ASN A 129 3.35 -27.06 10.72
C ASN A 129 1.81 -26.97 10.77
N GLY A 130 1.17 -26.77 9.61
CA GLY A 130 -0.29 -26.63 9.51
C GLY A 130 -0.83 -25.22 9.83
N ASN A 131 0.01 -24.29 10.28
CA ASN A 131 -0.38 -22.91 10.55
C ASN A 131 0.07 -21.98 9.42
N SER A 132 -0.82 -21.11 8.97
CA SER A 132 -0.50 -20.06 8.00
C SER A 132 -0.18 -18.75 8.71
N SER A 133 0.72 -17.96 8.15
CA SER A 133 0.99 -16.61 8.64
C SER A 133 -0.24 -15.71 8.46
N GLU A 134 -0.32 -14.64 9.27
CA GLU A 134 -1.48 -13.72 9.29
C GLU A 134 -1.79 -13.17 7.89
N TYR A 135 -0.75 -12.85 7.12
CA TYR A 135 -0.78 -12.27 5.79
C TYR A 135 -0.08 -13.19 4.77
N ILE A 136 -0.35 -14.50 4.81
CA ILE A 136 0.29 -15.50 3.93
C ILE A 136 0.26 -15.13 2.43
N TRP A 137 -0.81 -14.48 1.96
CA TRP A 137 -0.94 -14.09 0.56
C TRP A 137 -0.21 -12.79 0.18
N TYR A 138 0.29 -12.04 1.16
CA TYR A 138 0.95 -10.75 0.93
C TYR A 138 2.17 -10.88 0.02
N CYS A 139 3.04 -11.86 0.31
CA CYS A 139 4.20 -12.17 -0.53
C CYS A 139 3.97 -13.38 -1.44
N HIS A 140 2.98 -14.24 -1.14
CA HIS A 140 2.71 -15.42 -1.96
C HIS A 140 2.10 -15.06 -3.33
N MET A 141 1.43 -13.90 -3.44
CA MET A 141 0.81 -13.46 -4.68
C MET A 141 1.84 -13.15 -5.77
N SER A 142 2.77 -12.23 -5.56
CA SER A 142 3.73 -11.82 -6.61
C SER A 142 5.14 -11.59 -6.06
N GLY A 143 5.44 -12.12 -4.88
CA GLY A 143 6.73 -11.92 -4.23
C GLY A 143 6.83 -10.62 -3.45
N CYS A 144 7.98 -10.47 -2.82
CA CYS A 144 8.36 -9.36 -1.95
C CYS A 144 9.88 -9.25 -2.09
N ASP A 145 10.31 -8.68 -3.22
CA ASP A 145 11.71 -8.70 -3.64
C ASP A 145 12.45 -7.40 -3.35
N TYR A 146 11.74 -6.35 -2.91
CA TYR A 146 12.33 -5.03 -2.75
C TYR A 146 11.94 -4.36 -1.44
N THR A 147 12.94 -3.77 -0.79
CA THR A 147 12.76 -2.97 0.42
C THR A 147 13.13 -1.53 0.13
N LEU A 148 12.25 -0.60 0.46
CA LEU A 148 12.55 0.81 0.47
C LEU A 148 13.30 1.16 1.75
N ARG A 149 14.48 1.76 1.62
CA ARG A 149 15.19 2.42 2.71
C ARG A 149 15.11 3.92 2.52
N LEU A 150 14.52 4.61 3.49
CA LEU A 150 14.47 6.06 3.55
C LEU A 150 15.38 6.53 4.68
N THR A 151 16.24 7.50 4.39
CA THR A 151 17.05 8.21 5.38
C THR A 151 16.56 9.65 5.48
N TYR A 152 16.21 10.07 6.69
CA TYR A 152 15.85 11.44 7.00
C TYR A 152 17.10 12.30 7.25
N SER A 153 16.91 13.62 7.21
CA SER A 153 17.96 14.63 7.45
C SER A 153 18.56 14.59 8.86
N ASP A 154 17.88 13.99 9.84
CA ASP A 154 18.39 13.72 11.19
C ASP A 154 19.26 12.45 11.27
N GLY A 155 19.46 11.76 10.14
CA GLY A 155 20.20 10.50 10.05
C GLY A 155 19.39 9.26 10.40
N SER A 156 18.14 9.40 10.85
CA SER A 156 17.26 8.26 11.12
C SER A 156 16.89 7.53 9.84
N GLN A 157 16.74 6.21 9.93
CA GLN A 157 16.41 5.35 8.80
C GLN A 157 15.15 4.55 9.08
N VAL A 158 14.33 4.40 8.03
CA VAL A 158 13.14 3.56 8.04
C VAL A 158 13.17 2.61 6.86
N TYR A 159 12.69 1.38 7.09
CA TYR A 159 12.67 0.31 6.12
C TYR A 159 11.23 -0.08 5.87
N ARG A 160 10.79 -0.10 4.62
CA ARG A 160 9.44 -0.49 4.25
C ARG A 160 9.47 -1.50 3.13
N LEU A 161 8.80 -2.63 3.36
CA LEU A 161 8.66 -3.64 2.34
C LEU A 161 7.71 -3.12 1.25
N LEU A 162 8.11 -3.27 0.00
CA LEU A 162 7.24 -3.03 -1.13
C LEU A 162 6.48 -4.32 -1.44
N LYS A 163 5.15 -4.28 -1.33
CA LYS A 163 4.30 -5.41 -1.68
C LYS A 163 4.42 -5.71 -3.18
N GLY A 164 4.60 -6.97 -3.50
CA GLY A 164 4.76 -7.42 -4.88
C GLY A 164 6.21 -7.35 -5.35
N GLY A 165 6.47 -8.12 -6.39
CA GLY A 165 7.75 -8.21 -7.08
C GLY A 165 7.54 -8.99 -8.37
N PHE A 166 8.63 -9.55 -8.89
CA PHE A 166 8.62 -10.18 -10.21
C PHE A 166 8.30 -11.68 -10.14
N ARG A 167 7.68 -12.16 -9.06
CA ARG A 167 7.39 -13.59 -8.86
C ARG A 167 6.07 -13.99 -9.49
N LYS A 168 5.99 -15.25 -9.89
CA LYS A 168 4.81 -15.85 -10.48
C LYS A 168 3.67 -15.91 -9.48
N TYR A 169 2.44 -15.69 -9.98
CA TYR A 169 1.22 -15.81 -9.19
C TYR A 169 1.17 -17.12 -8.39
N SER A 170 1.02 -17.02 -7.08
CA SER A 170 0.91 -18.17 -6.16
C SER A 170 2.14 -19.10 -6.16
N ASN A 171 3.28 -18.65 -6.68
CA ASN A 171 4.56 -19.36 -6.63
C ASN A 171 5.70 -18.37 -6.38
N PRO A 172 5.85 -17.89 -5.13
CA PRO A 172 6.74 -16.79 -4.78
C PRO A 172 8.24 -17.14 -4.87
N ALA A 173 8.58 -18.41 -5.08
CA ALA A 173 9.96 -18.83 -5.32
C ALA A 173 10.41 -18.60 -6.78
N THR A 174 9.47 -18.55 -7.72
CA THR A 174 9.77 -18.54 -9.16
C THR A 174 9.48 -17.16 -9.75
N PHE A 175 10.36 -16.65 -10.61
CA PHE A 175 10.07 -15.45 -11.39
C PHE A 175 8.95 -15.69 -12.41
N ASP A 176 8.13 -14.68 -12.67
CA ASP A 176 7.13 -14.75 -13.73
C ASP A 176 7.79 -14.68 -15.12
N ALA A 177 7.08 -15.14 -16.14
CA ALA A 177 7.54 -15.04 -17.51
C ALA A 177 7.59 -13.58 -17.98
N GLY A 178 8.63 -13.24 -18.77
CA GLY A 178 8.77 -11.92 -19.37
C GLY A 178 9.28 -10.81 -18.45
N VAL A 179 9.67 -11.13 -17.21
CA VAL A 179 10.18 -10.11 -16.26
C VAL A 179 11.52 -9.49 -16.67
N THR A 180 12.21 -10.09 -17.65
CA THR A 180 13.45 -9.58 -18.26
C THR A 180 13.24 -9.02 -19.66
N ASP A 181 12.02 -9.07 -20.21
CA ASP A 181 11.70 -8.54 -21.53
C ASP A 181 11.23 -7.08 -21.40
N PRO A 182 11.99 -6.10 -21.94
CA PRO A 182 11.65 -4.68 -21.81
C PRO A 182 10.33 -4.30 -22.48
N ASN A 183 9.78 -5.13 -23.37
CA ASN A 183 8.49 -4.92 -24.03
C ASN A 183 7.33 -5.61 -23.32
N ASN A 184 7.61 -6.38 -22.25
CA ASN A 184 6.58 -7.04 -21.47
C ASN A 184 6.24 -6.23 -20.23
N ARG A 185 4.95 -6.00 -19.98
CA ARG A 185 4.46 -5.27 -18.79
C ARG A 185 4.94 -5.88 -17.47
N ASN A 186 5.18 -7.20 -17.43
CA ASN A 186 5.65 -7.90 -16.25
C ASN A 186 7.08 -7.54 -15.86
N SER A 187 7.85 -6.87 -16.73
CA SER A 187 9.21 -6.40 -16.42
C SER A 187 9.24 -5.08 -15.65
N PHE A 188 8.08 -4.50 -15.31
CA PHE A 188 7.97 -3.19 -14.70
C PHE A 188 7.07 -3.19 -13.45
N HIS A 189 7.49 -2.47 -12.42
CA HIS A 189 6.67 -2.15 -11.26
C HIS A 189 6.67 -0.66 -10.94
N LEU A 190 5.52 -0.22 -10.43
CA LEU A 190 5.33 1.06 -9.77
C LEU A 190 4.85 0.78 -8.35
N TRP A 191 5.50 1.40 -7.38
CA TRP A 191 5.05 1.42 -6.00
C TRP A 191 4.82 2.85 -5.55
N ALA A 192 3.75 3.05 -4.78
CA ALA A 192 3.47 4.26 -4.04
C ALA A 192 3.22 3.87 -2.58
N ILE A 193 3.94 4.51 -1.66
CA ILE A 193 3.86 4.20 -0.24
C ILE A 193 3.97 5.48 0.59
N ASP A 194 3.12 5.57 1.61
CA ASP A 194 3.16 6.63 2.61
C ASP A 194 3.97 6.13 3.81
N ILE A 195 5.00 6.88 4.20
CA ILE A 195 5.92 6.49 5.26
C ILE A 195 5.78 7.46 6.44
N PRO A 196 5.47 6.98 7.66
CA PRO A 196 5.42 7.84 8.84
C PRO A 196 6.69 8.66 9.05
N ASN A 197 6.51 9.95 9.28
CA ASN A 197 7.58 10.92 9.53
C ASN A 197 7.26 11.75 10.79
N PRO A 198 7.24 11.14 11.99
CA PRO A 198 6.76 11.82 13.19
C PRO A 198 7.61 13.02 13.60
N THR A 199 8.88 13.09 13.18
CA THR A 199 9.78 14.22 13.47
C THR A 199 9.67 15.35 12.45
N ASN A 200 8.84 15.18 11.41
CA ASN A 200 8.69 16.10 10.28
C ASN A 200 10.06 16.42 9.62
N ALA A 201 11.00 15.47 9.67
CA ALA A 201 12.32 15.63 9.12
C ALA A 201 12.28 15.60 7.59
N LYS A 202 13.15 16.37 6.93
CA LYS A 202 13.26 16.30 5.46
C LYS A 202 13.80 14.93 5.05
N VAL A 203 13.35 14.41 3.92
CA VAL A 203 13.96 13.23 3.28
C VAL A 203 15.34 13.63 2.76
N ALA A 204 16.38 12.91 3.13
CA ALA A 204 17.75 13.14 2.68
C ALA A 204 18.20 12.12 1.63
N LYS A 205 17.71 10.87 1.74
CA LYS A 205 18.06 9.80 0.81
C LYS A 205 16.94 8.78 0.68
N LEU A 206 16.72 8.30 -0.54
CA LEU A 206 15.89 7.14 -0.86
C LEU A 206 16.71 6.09 -1.57
N GLU A 207 16.55 4.84 -1.14
CA GLU A 207 17.22 3.68 -1.75
C GLU A 207 16.23 2.53 -1.95
N LEU A 208 16.25 1.95 -3.14
CA LEU A 208 15.54 0.70 -3.44
C LEU A 208 16.52 -0.45 -3.26
N LEU A 209 16.34 -1.24 -2.20
CA LEU A 209 17.22 -2.35 -1.86
C LEU A 209 16.75 -3.64 -2.55
N ASP A 210 17.71 -4.38 -3.09
CA ASP A 210 17.53 -5.73 -3.65
C ASP A 210 17.42 -6.75 -2.52
N THR A 211 16.19 -7.11 -2.15
CA THR A 211 15.88 -8.04 -1.05
C THR A 211 15.03 -9.19 -1.56
N PRO A 212 15.53 -9.99 -2.53
CA PRO A 212 14.76 -11.05 -3.15
C PRO A 212 14.30 -12.06 -2.10
N THR A 213 13.02 -12.44 -2.14
CA THR A 213 12.43 -13.33 -1.13
C THR A 213 12.69 -12.86 0.31
N VAL A 214 12.38 -11.60 0.61
CA VAL A 214 12.74 -10.92 1.88
C VAL A 214 12.40 -11.73 3.14
N TRP A 215 11.36 -12.57 3.09
CA TRP A 215 10.93 -13.44 4.19
C TRP A 215 11.94 -14.53 4.57
N THR A 216 13.00 -14.72 3.78
CA THR A 216 14.13 -15.63 4.07
C THR A 216 15.34 -14.91 4.64
N MET A 217 15.31 -13.58 4.71
CA MET A 217 16.45 -12.76 5.10
C MET A 217 16.39 -12.35 6.57
N THR A 218 17.57 -12.15 7.16
CA THR A 218 17.72 -11.52 8.48
C THR A 218 17.69 -10.00 8.36
N ALA A 219 17.39 -9.31 9.46
CA ALA A 219 17.44 -7.85 9.51
C ALA A 219 18.81 -7.28 9.08
N ALA A 220 19.91 -7.97 9.42
CA ALA A 220 21.25 -7.57 9.02
C ALA A 220 21.43 -7.65 7.50
N GLN A 221 21.01 -8.74 6.88
CA GLN A 221 21.08 -8.92 5.42
C GLN A 221 20.24 -7.88 4.67
N ILE A 222 19.06 -7.53 5.20
CA ILE A 222 18.19 -6.50 4.62
C ILE A 222 18.86 -5.12 4.69
N ARG A 223 19.45 -4.76 5.84
CA ARG A 223 20.14 -3.46 6.02
C ARG A 223 21.37 -3.32 5.13
N SER A 224 22.09 -4.41 4.87
CA SER A 224 23.26 -4.44 4.01
C SER A 224 22.96 -4.76 2.54
N ALA A 225 21.69 -4.90 2.17
CA ALA A 225 21.30 -5.25 0.81
C ALA A 225 21.77 -4.20 -0.21
N LYS A 226 22.04 -4.65 -1.44
CA LYS A 226 22.49 -3.78 -2.52
C LYS A 226 21.41 -2.76 -2.86
N ALA A 227 21.77 -1.48 -2.92
CA ALA A 227 20.89 -0.46 -3.49
C ALA A 227 20.90 -0.56 -5.02
N LEU A 228 19.74 -0.80 -5.62
CA LEU A 228 19.52 -0.82 -7.07
C LEU A 228 19.30 0.59 -7.62
N ILE A 229 18.63 1.42 -6.82
CA ILE A 229 18.43 2.84 -7.06
C ILE A 229 18.83 3.56 -5.78
N SER A 230 19.55 4.66 -5.90
CA SER A 230 19.87 5.55 -4.79
C SER A 230 19.71 6.99 -5.26
N GLN A 231 18.92 7.78 -4.54
CA GLN A 231 18.69 9.19 -4.83
C GLN A 231 18.79 10.02 -3.54
N SER A 232 19.55 11.11 -3.60
CA SER A 232 19.68 12.09 -2.52
C SER A 232 18.87 13.35 -2.82
N TYR A 233 18.45 14.05 -1.76
CA TYR A 233 17.60 15.25 -1.81
C TYR A 233 18.16 16.36 -0.92
#